data_AF-A0A945YLZ1-F1
#
_entry.id   AF-A0A945YLZ1-F1
#
_cell.length_a   1.000
_cell.length_b   1.000
_cell.length_c   1.000
_cell.angle_alpha   90.00
_cell.angle_beta   90.00
_cell.angle_gamma   90.00
#
_symmetry.space_group_name_H-M   'P 1'
#
loop_
_entity.id
_entity.type
_entity.pdbx_description
1 polymer ?
#
loop_
_entity_poly.entity_id
_entity_poly.type
_entity_poly.pdbx_seq_one_letter_code
_entity_poly.pdbx_strand_id
1 'polypeptide(L)'
;MITLKLHYTKLQFIFIFLASVFAFAGVVQAQIEDSLWPTINAEGVEEPRPTDVAEDFPETSIEADRITGVRGEYMEAEGNAVIIRGAQEIKGNYLFYDQINDEVTGRENVSIKKPGVFIQGNTFKYSPSDETGEILEAEYALTESGARGEATKLIFKGPSRQTATNATYTSCDVSQEDVYLKTSRLNIYQDKEYGTAKNATVWFKGAPILYTPYLSFPLTDKRKTGLLTPSYGQSVQNGFEVTLPMYLNIAPNLDSTVAVRTMSERGNLLTTQSRYLGESFSGEFTYDRIGDDKKFTKEPGQDESRSYYAFSHQQRFGSNLSGYVNLQGVSDDTYFKDLSRDLAKTSLVHLPRQIGLTASGADWNGSARVVHYQTLNFVAPPVQIDPQIDLNVTPAFGYGFESESAFQISDFDKSKQRGALRTILYPGIRYVYENDFLTLSPKIGLHYTNYDLDTGITEDRTLPIYSMSASLAFERNMRIGDVELTQTLLPQIFYVHVPFEDQSDLPLFDSGLSSFSLSQIFSENIFSGGDRINDADQLTVGVSSQFLDAKSGVERFKITAAQRFHF
;
A
#
# COMPACT_ATOMS: atom_id res chain seq x y z
N MET A 1 50.25 -43.25 5.76
CA MET A 1 50.79 -43.48 7.12
C MET A 1 50.18 -42.42 8.02
N ILE A 2 49.42 -42.80 9.06
CA ILE A 2 48.91 -41.94 10.18
C ILE A 2 47.86 -40.86 9.78
N THR A 3 46.73 -40.58 10.46
CA THR A 3 45.67 -41.29 11.24
C THR A 3 44.52 -40.27 11.35
N LEU A 4 43.23 -40.53 11.10
CA LEU A 4 42.25 -41.37 11.84
C LEU A 4 41.76 -40.76 13.18
N LYS A 5 40.50 -40.25 13.18
CA LYS A 5 39.45 -40.15 14.25
C LYS A 5 38.49 -38.98 13.90
N LEU A 6 37.19 -39.11 13.64
CA LEU A 6 36.13 -40.00 14.14
C LEU A 6 35.81 -39.77 15.63
N HIS A 7 34.62 -39.22 15.92
CA HIS A 7 33.83 -39.55 17.11
C HIS A 7 32.32 -39.46 16.87
N TYR A 8 31.63 -40.51 17.31
CA TYR A 8 30.18 -40.69 17.34
C TYR A 8 29.69 -40.48 18.78
N THR A 9 28.49 -39.94 18.97
CA THR A 9 27.56 -40.27 20.08
C THR A 9 26.17 -39.78 19.68
N LYS A 10 25.18 -40.66 19.47
CA LYS A 10 24.20 -41.18 20.46
C LYS A 10 23.22 -40.12 21.02
N LEU A 11 21.98 -40.41 21.40
CA LEU A 11 20.97 -41.44 21.05
C LEU A 11 19.71 -41.13 21.91
N GLN A 12 18.51 -41.04 21.29
CA GLN A 12 17.18 -41.30 21.88
C GLN A 12 16.50 -40.40 22.97
N PHE A 13 15.26 -40.01 22.62
CA PHE A 13 13.97 -40.15 23.36
C PHE A 13 13.44 -39.10 24.38
N ILE A 14 12.08 -38.97 24.32
CA ILE A 14 11.08 -38.58 25.35
C ILE A 14 10.47 -37.14 25.29
N PHE A 15 9.38 -37.03 24.51
CA PHE A 15 7.97 -36.77 24.93
C PHE A 15 7.45 -35.38 25.40
N ILE A 16 6.49 -34.87 24.60
CA ILE A 16 5.10 -34.45 24.95
C ILE A 16 4.76 -33.03 25.48
N PHE A 17 3.79 -32.40 24.77
CA PHE A 17 2.81 -31.32 25.15
C PHE A 17 3.44 -29.97 25.62
N LEU A 18 2.84 -28.78 25.52
CA LEU A 18 1.62 -28.19 24.92
C LEU A 18 2.07 -26.75 24.42
N ALA A 19 1.34 -25.89 23.70
CA ALA A 19 -0.05 -25.84 23.28
C ALA A 19 -0.23 -25.05 21.96
N SER A 20 -1.43 -25.14 21.37
CA SER A 20 -1.91 -24.27 20.30
C SER A 20 -2.76 -23.12 20.85
N VAL A 21 -2.50 -21.87 20.43
CA VAL A 21 -3.46 -20.77 20.52
C VAL A 21 -3.54 -20.07 19.16
N PHE A 22 -4.58 -20.42 18.39
CA PHE A 22 -5.01 -19.61 17.24
C PHE A 22 -5.87 -18.46 17.77
N ALA A 23 -5.46 -17.21 17.51
CA ALA A 23 -6.32 -16.05 17.67
C ALA A 23 -6.96 -15.72 16.31
N PHE A 24 -8.25 -16.03 16.16
CA PHE A 24 -9.05 -15.57 15.03
C PHE A 24 -9.30 -14.06 15.16
N ALA A 25 -8.82 -13.27 14.20
CA ALA A 25 -9.27 -11.89 14.03
C ALA A 25 -10.50 -11.90 13.09
N GLY A 26 -11.69 -11.95 13.67
CA GLY A 26 -12.94 -11.82 12.92
C GLY A 26 -13.17 -10.37 12.50
N VAL A 27 -13.37 -10.13 11.20
CA VAL A 27 -13.82 -8.83 10.69
C VAL A 27 -15.30 -8.67 11.02
N VAL A 28 -15.63 -7.71 11.88
CA VAL A 28 -17.03 -7.35 12.16
C VAL A 28 -17.48 -6.32 11.13
N GLN A 29 -18.38 -6.74 10.25
CA GLN A 29 -19.00 -5.90 9.24
C GLN A 29 -20.38 -5.50 9.74
N ALA A 30 -20.54 -4.23 10.15
CA ALA A 30 -21.80 -3.74 10.70
C ALA A 30 -22.84 -3.56 9.58
N GLN A 31 -23.86 -4.42 9.56
CA GLN A 31 -25.08 -4.16 8.80
C GLN A 31 -25.97 -3.19 9.59
N ILE A 32 -26.53 -2.21 8.87
CA ILE A 32 -27.58 -1.34 9.38
C ILE A 32 -28.90 -2.10 9.23
N GLU A 33 -29.64 -2.23 10.32
CA GLU A 33 -30.96 -2.88 10.35
C GLU A 33 -32.04 -1.82 10.64
N ASP A 34 -33.10 -1.81 9.83
CA ASP A 34 -34.11 -0.73 9.80
C ASP A 34 -34.93 -0.66 11.10
N SER A 35 -35.19 0.57 11.57
CA SER A 35 -35.94 0.80 12.80
C SER A 35 -37.46 0.65 12.61
N LEU A 36 -38.05 -0.29 13.35
CA LEU A 36 -39.51 -0.41 13.49
C LEU A 36 -40.04 0.66 14.46
N TRP A 37 -40.78 1.63 13.94
CA TRP A 37 -41.46 2.66 14.73
C TRP A 37 -42.84 2.17 15.22
N PRO A 38 -43.18 2.31 16.51
CA PRO A 38 -44.56 2.26 16.97
C PRO A 38 -45.24 3.63 16.86
N THR A 39 -46.47 3.65 16.36
CA THR A 39 -47.34 4.84 16.35
C THR A 39 -47.87 5.16 17.75
N ILE A 40 -47.92 6.44 18.09
CA ILE A 40 -48.55 6.94 19.33
C ILE A 40 -49.88 7.61 18.97
N ASN A 41 -50.95 7.22 19.66
CA ASN A 41 -52.27 7.86 19.53
C ASN A 41 -52.26 9.24 20.18
N ALA A 42 -52.88 10.21 19.51
CA ALA A 42 -53.07 11.56 20.04
C ALA A 42 -54.39 11.67 20.80
N GLU A 43 -54.35 12.02 22.08
CA GLU A 43 -55.48 12.59 22.81
C GLU A 43 -54.95 13.42 24.01
N GLY A 44 -55.54 14.60 24.24
CA GLY A 44 -55.14 15.51 25.33
C GLY A 44 -54.25 16.68 24.91
N VAL A 45 -54.82 17.66 24.21
CA VAL A 45 -54.20 18.99 24.06
C VAL A 45 -54.53 19.82 25.31
N GLU A 46 -53.52 20.12 26.11
CA GLU A 46 -53.55 21.23 27.07
C GLU A 46 -52.66 22.35 26.50
N GLU A 47 -53.14 23.60 26.52
CA GLU A 47 -52.43 24.73 25.88
C GLU A 47 -51.07 24.98 26.54
N PRO A 48 -50.02 25.29 25.75
CA PRO A 48 -48.70 25.52 26.31
C PRO A 48 -48.69 26.80 27.14
N ARG A 49 -48.42 26.66 28.44
CA ARG A 49 -47.87 27.78 29.22
C ARG A 49 -46.50 28.11 28.64
N PRO A 50 -46.06 29.39 28.65
CA PRO A 50 -44.69 29.73 28.31
C PRO A 50 -43.77 29.15 29.39
N THR A 51 -43.21 27.96 29.14
CA THR A 51 -41.94 27.59 29.75
C THR A 51 -40.89 28.47 29.10
N ASP A 52 -40.33 29.39 29.88
CA ASP A 52 -39.09 30.07 29.53
C ASP A 52 -38.09 29.03 29.03
N VAL A 53 -37.52 29.28 27.86
CA VAL A 53 -36.35 28.54 27.38
C VAL A 53 -35.18 29.03 28.24
N ALA A 54 -35.06 28.48 29.44
CA ALA A 54 -33.78 28.43 30.12
C ALA A 54 -32.83 27.68 29.18
N GLU A 55 -31.78 28.36 28.73
CA GLU A 55 -30.65 27.69 28.10
C GLU A 55 -30.18 26.59 29.06
N ASP A 56 -30.04 25.36 28.54
CA ASP A 56 -29.71 24.17 29.33
C ASP A 56 -28.23 24.22 29.72
N PHE A 57 -27.90 25.14 30.63
CA PHE A 57 -26.58 25.24 31.23
C PHE A 57 -26.36 24.00 32.07
N PRO A 58 -25.31 23.20 31.80
CA PRO A 58 -25.04 22.00 32.57
C PRO A 58 -24.93 22.34 34.06
N GLU A 59 -25.68 21.60 34.90
CA GLU A 59 -25.68 21.80 36.35
C GLU A 59 -24.25 21.76 36.90
N THR A 60 -23.89 22.80 37.66
CA THR A 60 -22.60 22.86 38.35
C THR A 60 -22.73 22.21 39.72
N SER A 61 -22.17 21.01 39.90
CA SER A 61 -21.99 20.41 41.22
C SER A 61 -20.69 20.91 41.86
N ILE A 62 -20.71 21.11 43.19
CA ILE A 62 -19.55 21.48 43.99
C ILE A 62 -19.51 20.57 45.22
N GLU A 63 -18.41 19.83 45.38
CA GLU A 63 -18.16 18.91 46.49
C GLU A 63 -16.85 19.29 47.17
N ALA A 64 -16.81 19.35 48.51
CA ALA A 64 -15.60 19.59 49.29
C ALA A 64 -15.83 19.22 50.77
N ASP A 65 -14.76 19.10 51.55
CA ASP A 65 -14.83 18.90 53.01
C ASP A 65 -15.48 20.09 53.72
N ARG A 66 -15.30 21.30 53.17
CA ARG A 66 -15.93 22.55 53.63
C ARG A 66 -16.29 23.46 52.45
N ILE A 67 -17.52 23.99 52.46
CA ILE A 67 -17.98 24.98 51.49
C ILE A 67 -18.46 26.23 52.25
N THR A 68 -17.98 27.42 51.85
CA THR A 68 -18.43 28.74 52.33
C THR A 68 -18.75 29.66 51.16
N GLY A 69 -19.70 30.58 51.31
CA GLY A 69 -20.01 31.53 50.21
C GLY A 69 -21.41 32.09 50.24
N VAL A 70 -21.73 32.88 49.21
CA VAL A 70 -23.03 33.48 48.96
C VAL A 70 -23.51 32.99 47.59
N ARG A 71 -24.57 32.17 47.59
CA ARG A 71 -25.15 31.61 46.35
C ARG A 71 -25.60 32.73 45.42
N GLY A 72 -25.11 32.72 44.18
CA GLY A 72 -25.32 33.76 43.18
C GLY A 72 -24.21 34.82 43.13
N GLU A 73 -23.27 34.81 44.07
CA GLU A 73 -22.10 35.70 44.09
C GLU A 73 -20.78 34.91 44.01
N TYR A 74 -20.48 34.10 45.02
CA TYR A 74 -19.23 33.33 45.10
C TYR A 74 -19.35 32.09 45.98
N MET A 75 -18.50 31.09 45.71
CA MET A 75 -18.35 29.87 46.51
C MET A 75 -16.86 29.57 46.74
N GLU A 76 -16.48 29.34 47.98
CA GLU A 76 -15.18 28.81 48.41
C GLU A 76 -15.36 27.34 48.80
N ALA A 77 -14.48 26.49 48.29
CA ALA A 77 -14.47 25.06 48.53
C ALA A 77 -13.08 24.63 49.00
N GLU A 78 -13.00 24.14 50.24
CA GLU A 78 -11.76 23.76 50.95
C GLU A 78 -11.77 22.26 51.25
N GLY A 79 -10.64 21.59 50.95
CA GLY A 79 -10.43 20.16 51.23
C GLY A 79 -11.11 19.27 50.20
N ASN A 80 -10.30 18.49 49.45
CA ASN A 80 -10.75 17.58 48.40
C ASN A 80 -11.76 18.21 47.41
N ALA A 81 -11.59 19.51 47.11
CA ALA A 81 -12.59 20.29 46.41
C ALA A 81 -12.71 19.86 44.93
N VAL A 82 -13.94 19.61 44.50
CA VAL A 82 -14.31 19.21 43.14
C VAL A 82 -15.43 20.12 42.64
N ILE A 83 -15.28 20.67 41.43
CA ILE A 83 -16.34 21.32 40.68
C ILE A 83 -16.59 20.48 39.42
N ILE A 84 -17.82 20.02 39.22
CA ILE A 84 -18.22 19.24 38.05
C ILE A 84 -19.23 20.07 37.26
N ARG A 85 -18.98 20.26 35.96
CA ARG A 85 -19.91 20.95 35.05
C ARG A 85 -19.95 20.22 33.71
N GLY A 86 -21.05 19.50 33.46
CA GLY A 86 -21.19 18.66 32.28
C GLY A 86 -20.10 17.58 32.22
N ALA A 87 -19.25 17.62 31.19
CA ALA A 87 -18.11 16.70 31.04
C ALA A 87 -16.77 17.24 31.61
N GLN A 88 -16.78 18.42 32.25
CA GLN A 88 -15.61 19.03 32.88
C GLN A 88 -15.57 18.67 34.38
N GLU A 89 -14.42 18.22 34.86
CA GLU A 89 -14.13 17.88 36.25
C GLU A 89 -12.90 18.68 36.69
N ILE A 90 -13.07 19.60 37.64
CA ILE A 90 -12.06 20.53 38.14
C ILE A 90 -11.80 20.18 39.60
N LYS A 91 -10.54 20.02 40.00
CA LYS A 91 -10.13 19.63 41.36
C LYS A 91 -9.03 20.53 41.92
N GLY A 92 -8.94 20.62 43.25
CA GLY A 92 -7.83 21.25 43.98
C GLY A 92 -7.98 21.15 45.51
N ASN A 93 -6.97 21.56 46.26
CA ASN A 93 -7.10 21.70 47.73
C ASN A 93 -8.02 22.87 48.11
N TYR A 94 -7.97 23.94 47.32
CA TYR A 94 -8.78 25.15 47.48
C TYR A 94 -9.29 25.61 46.11
N LEU A 95 -10.61 25.76 45.98
CA LEU A 95 -11.28 26.33 44.79
C LEU A 95 -12.15 27.51 45.22
N PHE A 96 -11.95 28.67 44.57
CA PHE A 96 -12.83 29.83 44.66
C PHE A 96 -13.55 30.00 43.32
N TYR A 97 -14.87 29.94 43.33
CA TYR A 97 -15.72 30.14 42.16
C TYR A 97 -16.50 31.45 42.29
N ASP A 98 -16.11 32.44 41.49
CA ASP A 98 -16.87 33.65 41.25
C ASP A 98 -18.02 33.33 40.30
N GLN A 99 -19.26 33.37 40.80
CA GLN A 99 -20.45 33.01 40.04
C GLN A 99 -20.95 34.18 39.17
N ILE A 100 -20.49 35.40 39.42
CA ILE A 100 -20.86 36.60 38.65
C ILE A 100 -20.02 36.66 37.36
N ASN A 101 -18.72 36.38 37.48
CA ASN A 101 -17.77 36.40 36.36
C ASN A 101 -17.57 35.01 35.72
N ASP A 102 -18.29 33.99 36.18
CA ASP A 102 -18.13 32.56 35.85
C ASP A 102 -16.67 32.11 35.83
N GLU A 103 -15.94 32.35 36.93
CA GLU A 103 -14.50 32.14 37.02
C GLU A 103 -14.13 31.30 38.24
N VAL A 104 -13.49 30.16 38.00
CA VAL A 104 -12.89 29.32 39.04
C VAL A 104 -11.40 29.61 39.15
N THR A 105 -10.96 30.05 40.33
CA THR A 105 -9.55 30.16 40.72
C THR A 105 -9.21 29.05 41.71
N GLY A 106 -8.24 28.20 41.37
CA GLY A 106 -7.76 27.14 42.26
C GLY A 106 -6.30 27.30 42.68
N ARG A 107 -5.96 26.75 43.85
CA ARG A 107 -4.60 26.70 44.40
C ARG A 107 -4.30 25.33 44.99
N GLU A 108 -3.04 24.91 44.82
CA GLU A 108 -2.43 23.67 45.31
C GLU A 108 -3.07 22.38 44.75
N ASN A 109 -2.24 21.56 44.09
CA ASN A 109 -2.63 20.28 43.48
C ASN A 109 -3.90 20.38 42.61
N VAL A 110 -3.93 21.40 41.73
CA VAL A 110 -5.09 21.64 40.89
C VAL A 110 -5.06 20.76 39.65
N SER A 111 -6.21 20.23 39.23
CA SER A 111 -6.32 19.50 37.97
C SER A 111 -7.63 19.77 37.25
N ILE A 112 -7.58 19.85 35.92
CA ILE A 112 -8.74 19.94 35.05
C ILE A 112 -8.75 18.72 34.13
N LYS A 113 -9.86 17.99 34.13
CA LYS A 113 -10.14 16.86 33.26
C LYS A 113 -11.35 17.21 32.40
N LYS A 114 -11.21 17.09 31.09
CA LYS A 114 -12.31 17.26 30.13
C LYS A 114 -12.12 16.29 28.95
N PRO A 115 -13.08 16.14 28.02
CA PRO A 115 -12.90 15.30 26.85
C PRO A 115 -11.62 15.65 26.08
N GLY A 116 -10.82 14.63 25.76
CA GLY A 116 -9.56 14.79 25.02
C GLY A 116 -8.33 15.22 25.82
N VAL A 117 -8.45 15.73 27.06
CA VAL A 117 -7.30 16.26 27.80
C VAL A 117 -7.44 16.22 29.33
N PHE A 118 -6.35 15.84 29.99
CA PHE A 118 -6.12 15.96 31.43
C PHE A 118 -4.94 16.90 31.70
N ILE A 119 -5.08 17.84 32.64
CA ILE A 119 -4.03 18.80 33.00
C ILE A 119 -3.97 18.94 34.52
N GLN A 120 -2.76 18.97 35.08
CA GLN A 120 -2.47 19.22 36.48
C GLN A 120 -1.51 20.41 36.63
N GLY A 121 -1.53 21.12 37.75
CA GLY A 121 -0.57 22.19 38.04
C GLY A 121 -0.69 22.78 39.45
N ASN A 122 -0.05 23.94 39.67
CA ASN A 122 0.01 24.58 40.99
C ASN A 122 -1.13 25.57 41.25
N THR A 123 -1.51 26.35 40.24
CA THR A 123 -2.59 27.35 40.31
C THR A 123 -3.27 27.48 38.97
N PHE A 124 -4.59 27.68 38.97
CA PHE A 124 -5.33 28.01 37.75
C PHE A 124 -6.34 29.12 37.96
N LYS A 125 -6.73 29.74 36.84
CA LYS A 125 -7.86 30.65 36.68
C LYS A 125 -8.58 30.22 35.39
N TYR A 126 -9.81 29.72 35.48
CA TYR A 126 -10.52 29.11 34.36
C TYR A 126 -12.01 29.48 34.40
N SER A 127 -12.56 29.89 33.26
CA SER A 127 -13.99 30.07 33.06
C SER A 127 -14.58 28.80 32.45
N PRO A 128 -15.47 28.07 33.16
CA PRO A 128 -16.05 26.82 32.65
C PRO A 128 -16.94 27.02 31.42
N SER A 129 -17.69 28.12 31.31
CA SER A 129 -18.59 28.37 30.16
C SER A 129 -17.83 28.74 28.89
N ASP A 130 -16.84 29.64 28.99
CA ASP A 130 -16.03 30.06 27.84
C ASP A 130 -14.95 29.03 27.47
N GLU A 131 -14.66 28.08 28.36
CA GLU A 131 -13.46 27.22 28.33
C GLU A 131 -12.15 28.00 28.12
N THR A 132 -12.06 29.21 28.68
CA THR A 132 -10.86 30.05 28.66
C THR A 132 -10.18 30.05 30.02
N GLY A 133 -8.86 30.27 30.05
CA GLY A 133 -8.14 30.33 31.32
C GLY A 133 -6.65 30.12 31.19
N GLU A 134 -5.98 30.08 32.34
CA GLU A 134 -4.56 29.78 32.44
C GLU A 134 -4.23 28.88 33.64
N ILE A 135 -3.23 28.02 33.45
CA ILE A 135 -2.63 27.15 34.47
C ILE A 135 -1.12 27.44 34.49
N LEU A 136 -0.55 27.57 35.70
CA LEU A 136 0.89 27.76 35.91
C LEU A 136 1.54 26.47 36.39
N GLU A 137 2.77 26.21 35.92
CA GLU A 137 3.50 24.94 36.11
C GLU A 137 2.61 23.73 35.80
N ALA A 138 2.22 23.62 34.52
CA ALA A 138 1.20 22.71 34.04
C ALA A 138 1.81 21.43 33.44
N GLU A 139 1.42 20.27 33.96
CA GLU A 139 1.62 18.95 33.35
C GLU A 139 0.36 18.55 32.58
N TYR A 140 0.47 18.06 31.35
CA TYR A 140 -0.68 17.76 30.49
C TYR A 140 -0.55 16.43 29.75
N ALA A 141 -1.69 15.76 29.56
CA ALA A 141 -1.85 14.54 28.78
C ALA A 141 -3.06 14.66 27.84
N LEU A 142 -2.83 14.40 26.55
CA LEU A 142 -3.84 14.36 25.48
C LEU A 142 -4.30 12.92 25.31
N THR A 143 -5.57 12.63 25.64
CA THR A 143 -6.06 11.24 25.71
C THR A 143 -6.27 10.60 24.34
N GLU A 144 -6.48 11.39 23.29
CA GLU A 144 -6.72 10.89 21.93
C GLU A 144 -5.42 10.51 21.19
N SER A 145 -4.37 11.31 21.34
CA SER A 145 -3.07 11.08 20.67
C SER A 145 -2.05 10.35 21.55
N GLY A 146 -2.38 10.08 22.82
CA GLY A 146 -1.46 9.53 23.81
C GLY A 146 -0.30 10.47 24.19
N ALA A 147 -0.28 11.70 23.67
CA ALA A 147 0.82 12.62 23.85
C ALA A 147 0.77 13.36 25.19
N ARG A 148 1.92 13.71 25.75
CA ARG A 148 2.06 14.35 27.06
C ARG A 148 3.20 15.37 27.09
N GLY A 149 3.20 16.21 28.12
CA GLY A 149 4.29 17.15 28.38
C GLY A 149 4.06 18.04 29.59
N GLU A 150 4.94 19.01 29.74
CA GLU A 150 5.01 19.99 30.82
C GLU A 150 5.09 21.39 30.20
N ALA A 151 4.65 22.43 30.90
CA ALA A 151 4.78 23.82 30.46
C ALA A 151 4.73 24.80 31.64
N THR A 152 5.59 25.82 31.66
CA THR A 152 5.58 26.84 32.74
C THR A 152 4.26 27.63 32.78
N LYS A 153 3.58 27.76 31.63
CA LYS A 153 2.24 28.35 31.53
C LYS A 153 1.45 27.76 30.36
N LEU A 154 0.26 27.25 30.63
CA LEU A 154 -0.71 26.77 29.64
C LEU A 154 -1.93 27.69 29.63
N ILE A 155 -2.39 28.11 28.45
CA ILE A 155 -3.51 29.03 28.24
C ILE A 155 -4.56 28.36 27.35
N PHE A 156 -5.80 28.27 27.81
CA PHE A 156 -6.95 27.87 26.99
C PHE A 156 -7.57 29.08 26.30
N LYS A 157 -7.96 28.91 25.04
CA LYS A 157 -8.56 29.95 24.18
C LYS A 157 -9.86 29.41 23.58
N GLY A 158 -10.76 28.98 24.46
CA GLY A 158 -11.95 28.21 24.10
C GLY A 158 -11.67 26.72 24.05
N PRO A 159 -12.69 25.91 23.71
CA PRO A 159 -12.68 24.46 23.94
C PRO A 159 -11.55 23.73 23.22
N SER A 160 -11.24 24.14 21.98
CA SER A 160 -10.41 23.40 21.03
C SER A 160 -9.01 23.99 20.79
N ARG A 161 -8.59 25.01 21.55
CA ARG A 161 -7.33 25.74 21.30
C ARG A 161 -6.55 26.02 22.56
N GLN A 162 -5.28 25.62 22.56
CA GLN A 162 -4.38 25.76 23.70
C GLN A 162 -3.05 26.40 23.26
N THR A 163 -2.48 27.26 24.11
CA THR A 163 -1.12 27.80 23.95
C THR A 163 -0.32 27.48 25.21
N ALA A 164 0.74 26.68 25.07
CA ALA A 164 1.68 26.39 26.14
C ALA A 164 3.01 27.14 25.92
N THR A 165 3.60 27.67 26.99
CA THR A 165 4.84 28.46 27.00
C THR A 165 5.93 27.65 27.69
N ASN A 166 7.14 27.64 27.11
CA ASN A 166 8.27 26.79 27.56
C ASN A 166 7.84 25.33 27.77
N ALA A 167 7.29 24.73 26.71
CA ALA A 167 6.64 23.43 26.78
C ALA A 167 7.55 22.27 26.34
N THR A 168 7.39 21.10 26.97
CA THR A 168 7.81 19.81 26.42
C THR A 168 6.64 19.16 25.66
N TYR A 169 6.93 18.23 24.74
CA TYR A 169 5.93 17.36 24.11
C TYR A 169 6.55 16.02 23.72
N THR A 170 5.93 14.90 24.10
CA THR A 170 6.32 13.55 23.66
C THR A 170 5.08 12.69 23.40
N SER A 171 5.20 11.77 22.45
CA SER A 171 4.23 10.69 22.21
C SER A 171 4.74 9.33 22.72
N CYS A 172 5.79 9.32 23.54
CA CYS A 172 6.32 8.11 24.16
C CYS A 172 5.67 7.87 25.53
N ASP A 173 5.55 6.59 25.90
CA ASP A 173 5.01 6.16 27.19
C ASP A 173 5.76 6.79 28.38
N VAL A 174 5.09 6.83 29.53
CA VAL A 174 5.65 7.36 30.79
C VAL A 174 6.92 6.62 31.21
N SER A 175 7.07 5.35 30.82
CA SER A 175 8.25 4.55 31.13
C SER A 175 9.48 4.78 30.23
N GLN A 176 9.35 5.47 29.08
CA GLN A 176 10.43 5.58 28.09
C GLN A 176 10.42 6.94 27.35
N GLU A 177 11.12 7.94 27.90
CA GLU A 177 11.31 9.25 27.22
C GLU A 177 12.48 9.23 26.23
N ASP A 178 12.40 8.35 25.25
CA ASP A 178 13.44 8.22 24.23
C ASP A 178 13.49 9.42 23.29
N VAL A 179 12.34 9.99 22.90
CA VAL A 179 12.24 11.20 22.05
C VAL A 179 11.26 12.21 22.67
N TYR A 180 11.67 13.48 22.78
CA TYR A 180 10.80 14.58 23.18
C TYR A 180 11.18 15.90 22.52
N LEU A 181 10.19 16.78 22.35
CA LEU A 181 10.35 18.15 21.88
C LEU A 181 10.47 19.11 23.08
N LYS A 182 11.31 20.14 22.98
CA LYS A 182 11.30 21.33 23.86
C LYS A 182 11.05 22.58 23.01
N THR A 183 10.14 23.47 23.39
CA THR A 183 9.77 24.65 22.59
C THR A 183 9.41 25.86 23.46
N SER A 184 9.76 27.06 23.01
CA SER A 184 9.39 28.30 23.73
C SER A 184 7.90 28.61 23.67
N ARG A 185 7.21 28.15 22.61
CA ARG A 185 5.75 28.26 22.47
C ARG A 185 5.19 27.15 21.60
N LEU A 186 4.34 26.33 22.22
CA LEU A 186 3.50 25.33 21.57
C LEU A 186 2.07 25.90 21.41
N ASN A 187 1.46 25.75 20.25
CA ASN A 187 0.02 25.99 20.07
C ASN A 187 -0.61 24.74 19.48
N ILE A 188 -1.70 24.29 20.08
CA ILE A 188 -2.51 23.13 19.69
C ILE A 188 -3.85 23.67 19.16
N TYR A 189 -4.27 23.18 18.00
CA TYR A 189 -5.53 23.50 17.34
C TYR A 189 -6.28 22.20 17.07
N GLN A 190 -7.10 21.76 18.02
CA GLN A 190 -7.92 20.55 17.87
C GLN A 190 -8.97 20.75 16.78
N ASP A 191 -9.53 21.96 16.62
CA ASP A 191 -10.47 22.33 15.55
C ASP A 191 -9.90 22.19 14.13
N LYS A 192 -8.57 22.11 14.01
CA LYS A 192 -7.86 21.96 12.73
C LYS A 192 -6.92 20.76 12.72
N GLU A 193 -6.95 19.93 13.76
CA GLU A 193 -6.13 18.73 13.95
C GLU A 193 -4.62 18.99 13.77
N TYR A 194 -4.08 20.11 14.28
CA TYR A 194 -2.64 20.38 14.16
C TYR A 194 -1.98 21.13 15.33
N GLY A 195 -0.69 20.87 15.50
CA GLY A 195 0.22 21.60 16.39
C GLY A 195 1.19 22.54 15.65
N THR A 196 1.68 23.54 16.37
CA THR A 196 2.76 24.45 15.95
C THR A 196 3.70 24.69 17.13
N ALA A 197 5.01 24.66 16.91
CA ALA A 197 6.02 24.91 17.94
C ALA A 197 7.05 25.93 17.43
N LYS A 198 7.41 26.91 18.26
CA LYS A 198 8.44 27.92 17.96
C LYS A 198 9.74 27.63 18.70
N ASN A 199 10.88 27.90 18.08
CA ASN A 199 12.23 27.61 18.61
C ASN A 199 12.28 26.20 19.20
N ALA A 200 11.86 25.22 18.41
CA ALA A 200 11.65 23.86 18.85
C ALA A 200 12.93 23.04 18.67
N THR A 201 13.32 22.31 19.71
CA THR A 201 14.45 21.39 19.70
C THR A 201 13.95 19.98 19.96
N VAL A 202 14.26 19.05 19.07
CA VAL A 202 14.05 17.61 19.28
C VAL A 202 15.23 17.08 20.07
N TRP A 203 14.94 16.34 21.14
CA TRP A 203 15.91 15.66 21.98
C TRP A 203 15.72 14.15 21.85
N PHE A 204 16.82 13.42 21.86
CA PHE A 204 16.87 11.96 21.94
C PHE A 204 17.71 11.55 23.15
N LYS A 205 17.14 10.80 24.08
CA LYS A 205 17.78 10.33 25.33
C LYS A 205 18.60 11.40 26.06
N GLY A 206 18.05 12.61 26.19
CA GLY A 206 18.70 13.72 26.88
C GLY A 206 19.73 14.51 26.06
N ALA A 207 19.95 14.20 24.78
CA ALA A 207 20.80 14.99 23.87
C ALA A 207 19.96 15.72 22.80
N PRO A 208 20.21 17.02 22.52
CA PRO A 208 19.52 17.73 21.45
C PRO A 208 20.04 17.28 20.08
N ILE A 209 19.15 16.83 19.20
CA ILE A 209 19.51 16.27 17.87
C ILE A 209 19.09 17.14 16.69
N LEU A 210 18.06 17.99 16.83
CA LEU A 210 17.57 18.87 15.77
C LEU A 210 16.95 20.14 16.35
N TYR A 211 17.36 21.30 15.84
CA TYR A 211 16.70 22.59 16.11
C TYR A 211 15.92 23.07 14.89
N THR A 212 14.74 23.65 15.11
CA THR A 212 13.99 24.37 14.10
C THR A 212 13.34 25.64 14.68
N PRO A 213 13.42 26.80 13.99
CA PRO A 213 12.73 28.01 14.44
C PRO A 213 11.20 27.87 14.44
N TYR A 214 10.66 27.01 13.59
CA TYR A 214 9.23 26.72 13.49
C TYR A 214 8.98 25.28 13.04
N LEU A 215 8.26 24.52 13.85
CA LEU A 215 7.76 23.20 13.53
C LEU A 215 6.24 23.24 13.44
N SER A 216 5.66 22.47 12.53
CA SER A 216 4.22 22.22 12.52
C SER A 216 3.94 20.77 12.17
N PHE A 217 3.07 20.14 12.94
CA PHE A 217 2.79 18.71 12.91
C PHE A 217 1.27 18.47 12.97
N PRO A 218 0.75 17.37 12.41
CA PRO A 218 -0.65 17.00 12.57
C PRO A 218 -0.89 16.38 13.96
N LEU A 219 -2.13 16.42 14.46
CA LEU A 219 -2.55 15.74 15.70
C LEU A 219 -3.20 14.37 15.43
N THR A 220 -3.62 14.13 14.19
CA THR A 220 -4.28 12.93 13.66
C THR A 220 -3.56 12.48 12.38
N ASP A 221 -4.02 11.42 11.71
CA ASP A 221 -3.47 10.95 10.43
C ASP A 221 -3.70 11.88 9.23
N LYS A 222 -4.23 13.09 9.48
CA LYS A 222 -4.54 14.08 8.45
C LYS A 222 -3.27 14.60 7.77
N ARG A 223 -3.19 14.38 6.45
CA ARG A 223 -2.08 14.82 5.59
C ARG A 223 -1.78 16.30 5.79
N LYS A 224 -0.51 16.64 6.03
CA LYS A 224 -0.09 18.03 6.27
C LYS A 224 1.29 18.32 5.68
N THR A 225 1.37 19.44 4.96
CA THR A 225 2.62 20.01 4.44
C THR A 225 3.63 20.24 5.56
N GLY A 226 4.86 19.76 5.39
CA GLY A 226 5.89 19.82 6.42
C GLY A 226 7.21 19.21 5.99
N LEU A 227 8.23 19.41 6.82
CA LEU A 227 9.52 18.75 6.66
C LEU A 227 9.41 17.30 7.17
N LEU A 228 9.80 16.33 6.36
CA LEU A 228 9.92 14.93 6.76
C LEU A 228 11.27 14.67 7.43
N THR A 229 11.38 13.54 8.14
CA THR A 229 12.62 13.12 8.80
C THR A 229 13.80 13.11 7.81
N PRO A 230 14.87 13.89 8.06
CA PRO A 230 16.05 13.86 7.19
C PRO A 230 16.78 12.52 7.34
N SER A 231 17.43 12.08 6.27
CA SER A 231 18.29 10.88 6.26
C SER A 231 19.72 11.28 5.94
N TYR A 232 20.71 10.63 6.55
CA TYR A 232 22.12 10.79 6.23
C TYR A 232 22.77 9.43 5.90
N GLY A 233 23.90 9.46 5.21
CA GLY A 233 24.64 8.26 4.81
C GLY A 233 26.09 8.55 4.45
N GLN A 234 26.88 7.48 4.31
CA GLN A 234 28.27 7.53 3.86
C GLN A 234 28.49 6.42 2.84
N SER A 235 29.10 6.74 1.69
CA SER A 235 29.50 5.75 0.68
C SER A 235 30.81 6.12 0.00
N VAL A 236 31.45 5.16 -0.70
CA VAL A 236 32.68 5.40 -1.47
C VAL A 236 32.41 6.21 -2.74
N GLN A 237 31.26 6.01 -3.38
CA GLN A 237 30.87 6.75 -4.59
C GLN A 237 30.50 8.21 -4.25
N ASN A 238 29.58 8.42 -3.30
CA ASN A 238 28.92 9.71 -3.09
C ASN A 238 29.45 10.48 -1.86
N GLY A 239 30.30 9.84 -1.05
CA GLY A 239 30.87 10.41 0.17
C GLY A 239 29.85 10.52 1.29
N PHE A 240 29.96 11.59 2.07
CA PHE A 240 28.95 11.95 3.07
C PHE A 240 27.75 12.57 2.37
N GLU A 241 26.55 12.12 2.72
CA GLU A 241 25.33 12.59 2.10
C GLU A 241 24.21 12.83 3.10
N VAL A 242 23.41 13.88 2.83
CA VAL A 242 22.24 14.27 3.64
C VAL A 242 21.08 14.53 2.69
N THR A 243 19.91 14.00 3.02
CA THR A 243 18.66 14.23 2.28
C THR A 243 17.64 14.91 3.19
N LEU A 244 17.09 16.01 2.69
CA LEU A 244 16.11 16.85 3.36
C LEU A 244 14.80 16.82 2.55
N PRO A 245 13.81 15.98 2.92
CA PRO A 245 12.55 15.87 2.19
C PRO A 245 11.48 16.83 2.76
N MET A 246 10.80 17.57 1.89
CA MET A 246 9.64 18.38 2.21
C MET A 246 8.41 17.78 1.54
N TYR A 247 7.42 17.39 2.34
CA TYR A 247 6.12 16.93 1.88
C TYR A 247 5.17 18.13 1.71
N LEU A 248 4.43 18.13 0.60
CA LEU A 248 3.48 19.15 0.18
C LEU A 248 2.11 18.49 -0.02
N ASN A 249 1.17 18.75 0.90
CA ASN A 249 -0.23 18.42 0.69
C ASN A 249 -0.86 19.53 -0.16
N ILE A 250 -1.03 19.30 -1.47
CA ILE A 250 -1.47 20.32 -2.43
C ILE A 250 -3.01 20.34 -2.52
N ALA A 251 -3.61 19.16 -2.64
CA ALA A 251 -5.06 18.95 -2.63
C ALA A 251 -5.38 17.56 -2.05
N PRO A 252 -6.62 17.25 -1.65
CA PRO A 252 -6.98 15.92 -1.10
C PRO A 252 -6.60 14.74 -2.01
N ASN A 253 -6.54 14.99 -3.32
CA ASN A 253 -6.22 14.05 -4.38
C ASN A 253 -4.84 14.26 -5.04
N LEU A 254 -4.00 15.17 -4.53
CA LEU A 254 -2.68 15.49 -5.10
C LEU A 254 -1.68 15.86 -3.98
N ASP A 255 -0.59 15.11 -3.90
CA ASP A 255 0.56 15.46 -3.06
C ASP A 255 1.88 15.42 -3.82
N SER A 256 2.88 16.13 -3.29
CA SER A 256 4.24 16.13 -3.79
C SER A 256 5.25 16.04 -2.64
N THR A 257 6.37 15.38 -2.86
CA THR A 257 7.56 15.42 -2.00
C THR A 257 8.72 15.98 -2.80
N VAL A 258 9.30 17.08 -2.33
CA VAL A 258 10.50 17.68 -2.90
C VAL A 258 11.65 17.42 -1.93
N ALA A 259 12.70 16.73 -2.37
CA ALA A 259 13.84 16.39 -1.54
C ALA A 259 15.14 16.91 -2.15
N VAL A 260 15.95 17.56 -1.32
CA VAL A 260 17.34 17.92 -1.69
C VAL A 260 18.26 16.90 -1.05
N ARG A 261 19.04 16.18 -1.87
CA ARG A 261 20.12 15.29 -1.44
C ARG A 261 21.46 15.90 -1.81
N THR A 262 22.16 16.41 -0.80
CA THR A 262 23.54 16.89 -0.92
C THR A 262 24.50 15.70 -0.71
N MET A 263 25.46 15.53 -1.61
CA MET A 263 26.49 14.49 -1.59
C MET A 263 27.86 15.16 -1.70
N SER A 264 28.77 14.93 -0.75
CA SER A 264 30.05 15.64 -0.66
C SER A 264 30.92 15.48 -1.92
N GLU A 265 30.83 14.31 -2.56
CA GLU A 265 31.66 13.94 -3.71
C GLU A 265 31.04 14.28 -5.07
N ARG A 266 29.75 14.62 -5.11
CA ARG A 266 29.01 14.83 -6.37
C ARG A 266 28.40 16.21 -6.47
N GLY A 267 27.56 16.61 -5.52
CA GLY A 267 26.78 17.83 -5.61
C GLY A 267 25.38 17.68 -5.02
N ASN A 268 24.43 18.49 -5.52
CA ASN A 268 23.06 18.51 -5.05
C ASN A 268 22.13 17.84 -6.08
N LEU A 269 21.52 16.73 -5.68
CA LEU A 269 20.43 16.08 -6.40
C LEU A 269 19.10 16.63 -5.86
N LEU A 270 18.27 17.20 -6.73
CA LEU A 270 16.89 17.57 -6.45
C LEU A 270 15.96 16.46 -6.95
N THR A 271 15.19 15.87 -6.04
CA THR A 271 14.14 14.89 -6.32
C THR A 271 12.78 15.56 -6.16
N THR A 272 11.88 15.35 -7.11
CA THR A 272 10.46 15.73 -7.03
C THR A 272 9.61 14.50 -7.33
N GLN A 273 8.85 14.03 -6.34
CA GLN A 273 7.89 12.94 -6.48
C GLN A 273 6.48 13.52 -6.31
N SER A 274 5.57 13.29 -7.24
CA SER A 274 4.18 13.78 -7.19
C SER A 274 3.21 12.64 -7.43
N ARG A 275 2.15 12.54 -6.63
CA ARG A 275 1.17 11.45 -6.69
C ARG A 275 -0.24 12.02 -6.75
N TYR A 276 -1.09 11.43 -7.59
CA TYR A 276 -2.47 11.89 -7.77
C TYR A 276 -3.47 10.73 -7.88
N LEU A 277 -4.71 10.96 -7.43
CA LEU A 277 -5.77 9.96 -7.37
C LEU A 277 -7.16 10.58 -7.58
N GLY A 278 -7.73 10.41 -8.77
CA GLY A 278 -9.14 10.71 -9.06
C GLY A 278 -10.02 9.45 -9.05
N GLU A 279 -11.32 9.61 -9.29
CA GLU A 279 -12.29 8.51 -9.33
C GLU A 279 -12.07 7.51 -10.48
N SER A 280 -11.47 8.00 -11.57
CA SER A 280 -11.23 7.27 -12.82
C SER A 280 -9.76 7.17 -13.18
N PHE A 281 -8.85 7.74 -12.39
CA PHE A 281 -7.42 7.78 -12.72
C PHE A 281 -6.53 7.83 -11.49
N SER A 282 -5.32 7.28 -11.61
CA SER A 282 -4.28 7.45 -10.60
C SER A 282 -2.91 7.49 -11.25
N GLY A 283 -1.92 8.04 -10.57
CA GLY A 283 -0.56 8.01 -11.07
C GLY A 283 0.47 8.67 -10.18
N GLU A 284 1.71 8.50 -10.60
CA GLU A 284 2.91 8.96 -9.92
C GLU A 284 3.91 9.49 -10.96
N PHE A 285 4.52 10.63 -10.64
CA PHE A 285 5.60 11.23 -11.41
C PHE A 285 6.81 11.45 -10.49
N THR A 286 7.96 10.88 -10.84
CA THR A 286 9.24 11.18 -10.20
C THR A 286 10.14 11.87 -11.21
N TYR A 287 10.81 12.95 -10.78
CA TYR A 287 11.85 13.62 -11.53
C TYR A 287 13.04 13.95 -10.63
N ASP A 288 14.21 13.43 -10.98
CA ASP A 288 15.47 13.71 -10.31
C ASP A 288 16.39 14.53 -11.22
N ARG A 289 17.12 15.48 -10.63
CA ARG A 289 18.02 16.37 -11.36
C ARG A 289 19.25 16.76 -10.51
N ILE A 290 20.45 16.47 -11.00
CA ILE A 290 21.71 16.97 -10.44
C ILE A 290 22.39 17.89 -11.46
N GLY A 291 22.49 19.18 -11.14
CA GLY A 291 22.94 20.22 -12.07
C GLY A 291 24.43 20.13 -12.42
N ASP A 292 25.24 19.77 -11.43
CA ASP A 292 26.70 19.64 -11.44
C ASP A 292 27.01 18.37 -10.61
N ASP A 293 27.47 17.31 -11.28
CA ASP A 293 27.96 16.07 -10.66
C ASP A 293 29.48 16.00 -10.84
N LYS A 294 30.20 16.44 -9.82
CA LYS A 294 31.68 16.58 -9.80
C LYS A 294 32.47 15.30 -10.08
N LYS A 295 31.83 14.12 -10.01
CA LYS A 295 32.44 12.82 -10.36
C LYS A 295 32.04 12.33 -11.75
N PHE A 296 31.21 13.07 -12.48
CA PHE A 296 30.68 12.71 -13.78
C PHE A 296 31.25 13.60 -14.88
N THR A 297 32.46 13.25 -15.32
CA THR A 297 33.09 13.88 -16.47
C THR A 297 32.58 13.24 -17.76
N LYS A 298 31.67 13.91 -18.47
CA LYS A 298 31.49 13.67 -19.92
C LYS A 298 32.68 14.28 -20.68
N GLU A 299 32.81 13.98 -21.97
CA GLU A 299 33.84 14.55 -22.83
C GLU A 299 33.86 16.10 -22.78
N PRO A 300 35.02 16.76 -22.94
CA PRO A 300 35.12 18.21 -22.81
C PRO A 300 34.12 18.98 -23.69
N GLY A 301 33.21 19.72 -23.06
CA GLY A 301 32.15 20.49 -23.73
C GLY A 301 30.74 19.91 -23.63
N GLN A 302 30.56 18.77 -22.96
CA GLN A 302 29.25 18.19 -22.66
C GLN A 302 28.72 18.62 -21.29
N ASP A 303 27.38 18.59 -21.13
CA ASP A 303 26.69 18.96 -19.89
C ASP A 303 26.92 17.91 -18.77
N GLU A 304 27.57 18.30 -17.67
CA GLU A 304 27.90 17.49 -16.47
C GLU A 304 26.66 17.08 -15.65
N SER A 305 25.49 17.34 -16.23
CA SER A 305 24.21 17.31 -15.57
C SER A 305 23.49 16.01 -15.88
N ARG A 306 22.82 15.47 -14.85
CA ARG A 306 22.15 14.17 -14.91
C ARG A 306 20.72 14.28 -14.45
N SER A 307 19.87 13.39 -14.96
CA SER A 307 18.45 13.34 -14.65
C SER A 307 17.87 11.94 -14.77
N TYR A 308 16.80 11.70 -14.02
CA TYR A 308 15.92 10.54 -14.15
C TYR A 308 14.48 11.05 -14.16
N TYR A 309 13.64 10.41 -14.96
CA TYR A 309 12.19 10.53 -14.84
C TYR A 309 11.54 9.16 -14.80
N ALA A 310 10.46 9.07 -14.02
CA ALA A 310 9.49 7.99 -14.10
C ALA A 310 8.09 8.57 -14.07
N PHE A 311 7.23 8.13 -14.99
CA PHE A 311 5.83 8.47 -15.00
C PHE A 311 5.00 7.19 -15.11
N SER A 312 4.21 6.92 -14.08
CA SER A 312 3.21 5.86 -14.07
C SER A 312 1.82 6.48 -14.00
N HIS A 313 0.92 5.99 -14.85
CA HIS A 313 -0.47 6.44 -14.89
C HIS A 313 -1.38 5.26 -15.22
N GLN A 314 -2.53 5.23 -14.57
CA GLN A 314 -3.64 4.33 -14.86
C GLN A 314 -4.89 5.16 -15.09
N GLN A 315 -5.61 4.87 -16.18
CA GLN A 315 -6.87 5.49 -16.56
C GLN A 315 -7.94 4.42 -16.71
N ARG A 316 -9.13 4.71 -16.21
CA ARG A 316 -10.36 3.96 -16.43
C ARG A 316 -11.29 4.87 -17.23
N PHE A 317 -11.67 4.46 -18.43
CA PHE A 317 -12.57 5.25 -19.30
C PHE A 317 -14.03 4.81 -19.15
N GLY A 318 -14.28 3.60 -18.64
CA GLY A 318 -15.60 3.05 -18.34
C GLY A 318 -15.49 1.85 -17.41
N SER A 319 -16.43 0.90 -17.47
CA SER A 319 -16.28 -0.42 -16.83
C SER A 319 -15.33 -1.35 -17.60
N ASN A 320 -15.26 -1.17 -18.92
CA ASN A 320 -14.74 -2.17 -19.87
C ASN A 320 -13.52 -1.70 -20.68
N LEU A 321 -13.05 -0.46 -20.45
CA LEU A 321 -11.91 0.13 -21.14
C LEU A 321 -11.01 0.86 -20.13
N SER A 322 -9.75 0.48 -20.11
CA SER A 322 -8.68 1.10 -19.31
C SER A 322 -7.46 1.42 -20.17
N GLY A 323 -6.65 2.35 -19.71
CA GLY A 323 -5.36 2.69 -20.29
C GLY A 323 -4.27 2.80 -19.23
N TYR A 324 -3.03 2.64 -19.63
CA TYR A 324 -1.87 2.80 -18.76
C TYR A 324 -0.70 3.46 -19.48
N VAL A 325 0.14 4.13 -18.70
CA VAL A 325 1.42 4.68 -19.14
C VAL A 325 2.47 4.28 -18.10
N ASN A 326 3.63 3.81 -18.56
CA ASN A 326 4.82 3.58 -17.74
C ASN A 326 6.03 4.02 -18.57
N LEU A 327 6.48 5.26 -18.35
CA LEU A 327 7.60 5.88 -19.05
C LEU A 327 8.74 6.10 -18.07
N GLN A 328 9.89 5.49 -18.33
CA GLN A 328 11.10 5.70 -17.56
C GLN A 328 12.27 6.09 -18.47
N GLY A 329 13.13 6.97 -17.97
CA GLY A 329 14.33 7.36 -18.70
C GLY A 329 15.36 8.07 -17.83
N VAL A 330 16.62 7.92 -18.22
CA VAL A 330 17.78 8.53 -17.55
C VAL A 330 18.66 9.27 -18.56
N SER A 331 19.41 10.24 -18.08
CA SER A 331 20.40 11.01 -18.85
C SER A 331 21.57 10.18 -19.39
N ASP A 332 21.92 9.09 -18.70
CA ASP A 332 23.11 8.29 -18.95
C ASP A 332 22.99 6.88 -18.37
N ASP A 333 23.70 5.93 -18.95
CA ASP A 333 23.66 4.51 -18.61
C ASP A 333 24.12 4.19 -17.18
N THR A 334 24.92 5.06 -16.57
CA THR A 334 25.47 4.84 -15.22
C THR A 334 24.63 5.45 -14.10
N TYR A 335 23.53 6.13 -14.44
CA TYR A 335 22.71 6.91 -13.51
C TYR A 335 22.38 6.14 -12.21
N PHE A 336 21.74 4.98 -12.31
CA PHE A 336 21.35 4.21 -11.12
C PHE A 336 22.54 3.60 -10.39
N LYS A 337 23.59 3.19 -11.12
CA LYS A 337 24.81 2.62 -10.53
C LYS A 337 25.55 3.62 -9.64
N ASP A 338 25.44 4.91 -9.95
CA ASP A 338 26.10 6.00 -9.23
C ASP A 338 25.21 6.65 -8.16
N LEU A 339 23.95 6.93 -8.51
CA LEU A 339 23.07 7.81 -7.74
C LEU A 339 21.98 7.06 -6.96
N SER A 340 21.67 5.81 -7.29
CA SER A 340 20.68 5.04 -6.54
C SER A 340 21.15 4.72 -5.12
N ARG A 341 20.22 4.74 -4.16
CA ARG A 341 20.38 4.09 -2.84
C ARG A 341 19.80 2.68 -2.81
N ASP A 342 18.93 2.37 -3.76
CA ASP A 342 18.28 1.07 -3.91
C ASP A 342 19.19 0.15 -4.74
N LEU A 343 19.67 -0.93 -4.09
CA LEU A 343 20.54 -1.94 -4.69
C LEU A 343 19.86 -2.66 -5.87
N ALA A 344 18.54 -2.87 -5.84
CA ALA A 344 17.81 -3.46 -6.96
C ALA A 344 17.88 -2.56 -8.20
N LYS A 345 17.76 -1.24 -8.02
CA LYS A 345 17.89 -0.27 -9.12
C LYS A 345 19.30 -0.20 -9.71
N THR A 346 20.36 -0.45 -8.93
CA THR A 346 21.75 -0.43 -9.46
C THR A 346 22.03 -1.54 -10.49
N SER A 347 21.19 -2.58 -10.53
CA SER A 347 21.30 -3.72 -11.45
C SER A 347 20.30 -3.67 -12.61
N LEU A 348 19.58 -2.57 -12.79
CA LEU A 348 18.67 -2.39 -13.93
C LEU A 348 19.46 -2.24 -15.24
N VAL A 349 19.08 -3.04 -16.23
CA VAL A 349 19.65 -3.02 -17.59
C VAL A 349 18.68 -2.48 -18.65
N HIS A 350 17.38 -2.42 -18.36
CA HIS A 350 16.38 -1.85 -19.27
C HIS A 350 15.37 -1.01 -18.47
N LEU A 351 15.01 0.16 -18.99
CA LEU A 351 13.94 1.02 -18.48
C LEU A 351 12.75 0.97 -19.44
N PRO A 352 11.57 0.54 -18.98
CA PRO A 352 10.39 0.42 -19.84
C PRO A 352 9.87 1.80 -20.23
N ARG A 353 9.43 1.90 -21.49
CA ARG A 353 8.69 3.02 -22.03
C ARG A 353 7.50 2.46 -22.80
N GLN A 354 6.39 2.31 -22.10
CA GLN A 354 5.19 1.69 -22.64
C GLN A 354 3.93 2.53 -22.40
N ILE A 355 3.05 2.49 -23.38
CA ILE A 355 1.70 3.03 -23.33
C ILE A 355 0.78 1.92 -23.82
N GLY A 356 -0.36 1.73 -23.19
CA GLY A 356 -1.32 0.73 -23.64
C GLY A 356 -2.76 1.01 -23.26
N LEU A 357 -3.66 0.35 -23.97
CA LEU A 357 -5.09 0.27 -23.74
C LEU A 357 -5.46 -1.21 -23.57
N THR A 358 -6.38 -1.48 -22.66
CA THR A 358 -6.96 -2.80 -22.44
C THR A 358 -8.47 -2.69 -22.42
N ALA A 359 -9.15 -3.57 -23.15
CA ALA A 359 -10.59 -3.61 -23.24
C ALA A 359 -11.12 -5.04 -23.06
N SER A 360 -12.34 -5.17 -22.55
CA SER A 360 -12.98 -6.48 -22.35
C SER A 360 -14.50 -6.42 -22.49
N GLY A 361 -15.10 -7.54 -22.87
CA GLY A 361 -16.54 -7.79 -22.83
C GLY A 361 -16.83 -9.08 -22.07
N ALA A 362 -18.02 -9.64 -22.27
CA ALA A 362 -18.38 -10.94 -21.69
C ALA A 362 -17.51 -12.08 -22.26
N ASP A 363 -17.40 -12.13 -23.59
CA ASP A 363 -16.78 -13.23 -24.32
C ASP A 363 -15.52 -12.82 -25.10
N TRP A 364 -14.92 -11.67 -24.77
CA TRP A 364 -13.71 -11.20 -25.45
C TRP A 364 -12.85 -10.32 -24.54
N ASN A 365 -11.54 -10.30 -24.82
CA ASN A 365 -10.61 -9.33 -24.27
C ASN A 365 -9.62 -8.90 -25.37
N GLY A 366 -9.16 -7.65 -25.30
CA GLY A 366 -8.17 -7.14 -26.24
C GLY A 366 -7.24 -6.12 -25.61
N SER A 367 -6.05 -5.99 -26.18
CA SER A 367 -5.08 -4.98 -25.78
C SER A 367 -4.47 -4.30 -27.01
N ALA A 368 -4.07 -3.06 -26.86
CA ALA A 368 -3.25 -2.34 -27.84
C ALA A 368 -2.13 -1.65 -27.07
N ARG A 369 -0.87 -1.87 -27.44
CA ARG A 369 0.29 -1.32 -26.72
C ARG A 369 1.44 -0.96 -27.65
N VAL A 370 2.21 0.01 -27.20
CA VAL A 370 3.51 0.41 -27.75
C VAL A 370 4.54 0.21 -26.64
N VAL A 371 5.65 -0.46 -26.92
CA VAL A 371 6.66 -0.88 -25.94
C VAL A 371 8.07 -0.65 -26.47
N HIS A 372 8.76 0.34 -25.90
CA HIS A 372 10.17 0.61 -26.13
C HIS A 372 10.95 0.45 -24.82
N TYR A 373 12.27 0.37 -24.93
CA TYR A 373 13.17 0.28 -23.78
C TYR A 373 14.38 1.19 -23.95
N GLN A 374 14.73 1.95 -22.91
CA GLN A 374 16.09 2.48 -22.80
C GLN A 374 16.97 1.40 -22.18
N THR A 375 17.94 0.90 -22.94
CA THR A 375 18.92 -0.08 -22.43
C THR A 375 20.07 0.67 -21.77
N LEU A 376 20.45 0.22 -20.59
CA LEU A 376 21.55 0.75 -19.79
C LEU A 376 22.70 -0.26 -19.84
N ASN A 377 23.92 0.21 -20.17
CA ASN A 377 25.11 -0.60 -20.43
C ASN A 377 25.03 -1.37 -21.77
N PHE A 378 26.18 -1.91 -22.20
CA PHE A 378 26.41 -2.56 -23.51
C PHE A 378 25.69 -3.92 -23.74
N VAL A 379 24.52 -4.14 -23.15
CA VAL A 379 23.65 -5.29 -23.47
C VAL A 379 22.96 -5.03 -24.82
N ALA A 380 22.64 -6.08 -25.58
CA ALA A 380 21.80 -5.91 -26.76
C ALA A 380 20.41 -5.38 -26.34
N PRO A 381 19.87 -4.34 -27.01
CA PRO A 381 18.53 -3.86 -26.66
C PRO A 381 17.50 -4.96 -26.95
N PRO A 382 16.46 -5.10 -26.10
CA PRO A 382 15.32 -5.96 -26.39
C PRO A 382 14.59 -5.42 -27.63
N VAL A 383 13.79 -6.29 -28.25
CA VAL A 383 12.94 -5.93 -29.39
C VAL A 383 11.94 -4.85 -28.95
N GLN A 384 11.73 -3.87 -29.81
CA GLN A 384 10.73 -2.81 -29.62
C GLN A 384 9.47 -3.18 -30.39
N ILE A 385 8.31 -2.78 -29.88
CA ILE A 385 7.00 -3.20 -30.38
C ILE A 385 6.15 -1.94 -30.57
N ASP A 386 5.87 -1.55 -31.82
CA ASP A 386 5.19 -0.30 -32.13
C ASP A 386 4.31 -0.39 -33.40
N PRO A 387 3.03 -0.82 -33.30
CA PRO A 387 2.31 -1.29 -32.11
C PRO A 387 2.18 -2.82 -32.05
N GLN A 388 1.69 -3.34 -30.92
CA GLN A 388 1.03 -4.66 -30.84
C GLN A 388 -0.43 -4.50 -30.44
N ILE A 389 -1.32 -5.19 -31.16
CA ILE A 389 -2.74 -5.31 -30.87
C ILE A 389 -3.08 -6.79 -30.76
N ASP A 390 -3.70 -7.16 -29.63
CA ASP A 390 -4.15 -8.51 -29.31
C ASP A 390 -5.68 -8.52 -29.17
N LEU A 391 -6.34 -9.59 -29.62
CA LEU A 391 -7.76 -9.83 -29.44
C LEU A 391 -8.02 -11.33 -29.23
N ASN A 392 -8.57 -11.69 -28.07
CA ASN A 392 -9.00 -13.04 -27.73
C ASN A 392 -10.53 -13.07 -27.67
N VAL A 393 -11.15 -14.12 -28.24
CA VAL A 393 -12.60 -14.24 -28.42
C VAL A 393 -13.05 -15.66 -28.04
N THR A 394 -13.78 -15.77 -26.92
CA THR A 394 -14.15 -17.04 -26.28
C THR A 394 -15.67 -17.22 -26.02
N PRO A 395 -16.56 -16.99 -27.01
CA PRO A 395 -18.00 -17.16 -26.81
C PRO A 395 -18.42 -18.62 -26.75
N ALA A 396 -19.42 -18.90 -25.91
CA ALA A 396 -20.15 -20.16 -25.93
C ALA A 396 -21.18 -20.19 -27.06
N PHE A 397 -21.17 -21.25 -27.86
CA PHE A 397 -22.14 -21.52 -28.93
C PHE A 397 -23.33 -22.37 -28.46
N GLY A 398 -23.27 -22.89 -27.23
CA GLY A 398 -24.23 -23.83 -26.66
C GLY A 398 -23.88 -25.29 -26.97
N TYR A 399 -24.62 -26.22 -26.37
CA TYR A 399 -24.39 -27.67 -26.46
C TYR A 399 -22.96 -28.12 -26.09
N GLY A 400 -22.27 -27.35 -25.24
CA GLY A 400 -20.88 -27.60 -24.84
C GLY A 400 -19.83 -27.04 -25.82
N PHE A 401 -20.21 -26.44 -26.95
CA PHE A 401 -19.25 -25.85 -27.88
C PHE A 401 -18.92 -24.40 -27.51
N GLU A 402 -17.64 -24.07 -27.60
CA GLU A 402 -17.05 -22.76 -27.32
C GLU A 402 -16.01 -22.43 -28.39
N SER A 403 -15.86 -21.14 -28.72
CA SER A 403 -14.68 -20.67 -29.45
C SER A 403 -13.51 -20.49 -28.48
N GLU A 404 -12.30 -20.76 -28.95
CA GLU A 404 -11.07 -20.36 -28.29
C GLU A 404 -10.17 -19.74 -29.37
N SER A 405 -10.50 -18.52 -29.78
CA SER A 405 -9.90 -17.86 -30.94
C SER A 405 -9.06 -16.66 -30.54
N ALA A 406 -7.87 -16.52 -31.14
CA ALA A 406 -6.99 -15.37 -30.94
C ALA A 406 -6.59 -14.71 -32.27
N PHE A 407 -6.40 -13.40 -32.23
CA PHE A 407 -5.79 -12.58 -33.26
C PHE A 407 -4.72 -11.70 -32.63
N GLN A 408 -3.57 -11.58 -33.28
CA GLN A 408 -2.55 -10.61 -32.92
C GLN A 408 -1.98 -9.98 -34.19
N ILE A 409 -1.75 -8.67 -34.17
CA ILE A 409 -0.88 -7.97 -35.11
C ILE A 409 0.18 -7.21 -34.30
N SER A 410 1.44 -7.35 -34.69
CA SER A 410 2.57 -6.73 -33.99
C SER A 410 3.67 -6.33 -34.95
N ASP A 411 4.02 -5.05 -34.96
CA ASP A 411 5.18 -4.51 -35.68
C ASP A 411 6.41 -4.50 -34.75
N PHE A 412 7.54 -5.00 -35.26
CA PHE A 412 8.77 -5.20 -34.50
C PHE A 412 9.92 -4.39 -35.09
N ASP A 413 10.35 -3.33 -34.39
CA ASP A 413 11.58 -2.59 -34.74
C ASP A 413 12.80 -3.19 -34.00
N LYS A 414 13.92 -3.31 -34.73
CA LYS A 414 15.21 -3.76 -34.16
C LYS A 414 16.39 -3.13 -34.90
N SER A 415 17.26 -2.46 -34.15
CA SER A 415 18.51 -1.88 -34.67
C SER A 415 19.59 -2.89 -35.13
N LYS A 416 19.33 -4.21 -35.04
CA LYS A 416 20.33 -5.28 -35.31
C LYS A 416 19.79 -6.56 -35.97
N GLN A 417 18.49 -6.66 -36.26
CA GLN A 417 17.91 -7.69 -37.15
C GLN A 417 16.90 -7.01 -38.07
N ARG A 418 16.34 -7.74 -39.03
CA ARG A 418 15.23 -7.24 -39.85
C ARG A 418 14.01 -7.04 -38.94
N GLY A 419 13.34 -5.89 -39.04
CA GLY A 419 12.01 -5.74 -38.48
C GLY A 419 10.98 -6.48 -39.32
N ALA A 420 9.77 -6.61 -38.77
CA ALA A 420 8.66 -7.25 -39.45
C ALA A 420 7.32 -6.85 -38.86
N LEU A 421 6.33 -6.68 -39.74
CA LEU A 421 4.93 -6.75 -39.35
C LEU A 421 4.52 -8.23 -39.27
N ARG A 422 4.22 -8.70 -38.06
CA ARG A 422 3.73 -10.07 -37.82
C ARG A 422 2.22 -10.06 -37.60
N THR A 423 1.51 -10.92 -38.33
CA THR A 423 0.09 -11.22 -38.10
C THR A 423 -0.08 -12.68 -37.66
N ILE A 424 -0.83 -12.91 -36.58
CA ILE A 424 -1.22 -14.23 -36.08
C ILE A 424 -2.74 -14.35 -36.10
N LEU A 425 -3.23 -15.47 -36.63
CA LEU A 425 -4.63 -15.87 -36.57
C LEU A 425 -4.68 -17.29 -36.00
N TYR A 426 -5.29 -17.46 -34.83
CA TYR A 426 -5.50 -18.77 -34.22
C TYR A 426 -7.00 -18.98 -33.92
N PRO A 427 -7.86 -19.17 -34.93
CA PRO A 427 -9.22 -19.65 -34.72
C PRO A 427 -9.20 -21.06 -34.10
N GLY A 428 -10.01 -21.26 -33.07
CA GLY A 428 -10.14 -22.53 -32.36
C GLY A 428 -11.57 -22.83 -31.93
N ILE A 429 -11.94 -24.11 -31.94
CA ILE A 429 -13.21 -24.62 -31.42
C ILE A 429 -12.91 -25.67 -30.37
N ARG A 430 -13.53 -25.51 -29.20
CA ARG A 430 -13.45 -26.40 -28.05
C ARG A 430 -14.83 -27.00 -27.78
N TYR A 431 -14.87 -28.27 -27.40
CA TYR A 431 -16.09 -28.91 -26.90
C TYR A 431 -15.85 -29.30 -25.44
N VAL A 432 -16.63 -28.74 -24.52
CA VAL A 432 -16.56 -29.01 -23.08
C VAL A 432 -17.75 -29.89 -22.69
N TYR A 433 -17.44 -31.08 -22.19
CA TYR A 433 -18.38 -31.95 -21.48
C TYR A 433 -17.95 -32.02 -20.01
N GLU A 434 -18.87 -31.70 -19.10
CA GLU A 434 -18.62 -31.72 -17.66
C GLU A 434 -19.81 -32.34 -16.91
N ASN A 435 -19.48 -33.14 -15.89
CA ASN A 435 -20.41 -33.63 -14.87
C ASN A 435 -19.69 -33.70 -13.52
N ASP A 436 -20.39 -34.13 -12.46
CA ASP A 436 -19.93 -34.18 -11.07
C ASP A 436 -18.54 -34.83 -10.83
N PHE A 437 -18.03 -35.66 -11.76
CA PHE A 437 -16.76 -36.38 -11.59
C PHE A 437 -15.87 -36.43 -12.83
N LEU A 438 -16.30 -35.93 -13.99
CA LEU A 438 -15.58 -35.99 -15.26
C LEU A 438 -15.69 -34.67 -16.02
N THR A 439 -14.54 -34.11 -16.38
CA THR A 439 -14.40 -33.06 -17.39
C THR A 439 -13.68 -33.65 -18.61
N LEU A 440 -14.19 -33.40 -19.80
CA LEU A 440 -13.59 -33.78 -21.08
C LEU A 440 -13.65 -32.57 -22.02
N SER A 441 -12.49 -32.14 -22.52
CA SER A 441 -12.36 -30.94 -23.34
C SER A 441 -11.38 -31.15 -24.50
N PRO A 442 -11.82 -31.77 -25.61
CA PRO A 442 -11.14 -31.73 -26.90
C PRO A 442 -11.27 -30.36 -27.58
N LYS A 443 -10.20 -29.94 -28.24
CA LYS A 443 -10.07 -28.69 -28.99
C LYS A 443 -9.34 -28.94 -30.31
N ILE A 444 -9.78 -28.23 -31.34
CA ILE A 444 -9.10 -28.10 -32.63
C ILE A 444 -8.87 -26.62 -32.91
N GLY A 445 -7.66 -26.26 -33.33
CA GLY A 445 -7.33 -24.91 -33.76
C GLY A 445 -6.42 -24.91 -34.98
N LEU A 446 -6.36 -23.78 -35.68
CA LEU A 446 -5.49 -23.58 -36.84
C LEU A 446 -4.63 -22.35 -36.60
N HIS A 447 -3.35 -22.53 -36.28
CA HIS A 447 -2.44 -21.44 -35.97
C HIS A 447 -1.72 -20.96 -37.23
N TYR A 448 -2.26 -19.94 -37.86
CA TYR A 448 -1.64 -19.22 -38.97
C TYR A 448 -0.75 -18.09 -38.44
N THR A 449 0.41 -17.91 -39.05
CA THR A 449 1.32 -16.80 -38.77
C THR A 449 1.94 -16.31 -40.07
N ASN A 450 2.01 -15.00 -40.25
CA ASN A 450 2.57 -14.35 -41.41
C ASN A 450 3.50 -13.22 -40.97
N TYR A 451 4.61 -13.06 -41.70
CA TYR A 451 5.63 -12.04 -41.48
C TYR A 451 5.87 -11.28 -42.78
N ASP A 452 5.56 -9.99 -42.80
CA ASP A 452 6.08 -9.09 -43.82
C ASP A 452 7.36 -8.46 -43.29
N LEU A 453 8.51 -8.96 -43.73
CA LEU A 453 9.83 -8.47 -43.33
C LEU A 453 10.18 -7.16 -44.05
N ASP A 454 10.87 -6.24 -43.38
CA ASP A 454 11.36 -4.96 -43.97
C ASP A 454 12.17 -5.12 -45.26
N THR A 455 12.73 -6.31 -45.49
CA THR A 455 13.44 -6.67 -46.73
C THR A 455 12.53 -6.87 -47.95
N GLY A 456 11.21 -6.75 -47.80
CA GLY A 456 10.22 -7.06 -48.84
C GLY A 456 10.07 -8.56 -49.10
N ILE A 457 10.38 -9.38 -48.08
CA ILE A 457 10.19 -10.84 -48.11
C ILE A 457 9.02 -11.15 -47.19
N THR A 458 8.07 -11.93 -47.67
CA THR A 458 6.95 -12.43 -46.87
C THR A 458 7.17 -13.91 -46.57
N GLU A 459 7.08 -14.28 -45.30
CA GLU A 459 7.14 -15.68 -44.83
C GLU A 459 5.83 -16.03 -44.10
N ASP A 460 5.41 -17.29 -44.15
CA ASP A 460 4.23 -17.75 -43.40
C ASP A 460 4.41 -19.16 -42.82
N ARG A 461 3.52 -19.52 -41.90
CA ARG A 461 3.50 -20.79 -41.16
C ARG A 461 2.06 -21.17 -40.84
N THR A 462 1.67 -22.43 -41.08
CA THR A 462 0.28 -22.89 -40.88
C THR A 462 0.21 -24.23 -40.16
N LEU A 463 -0.03 -24.18 -38.84
CA LEU A 463 -0.06 -25.38 -38.00
C LEU A 463 -1.47 -25.72 -37.50
N PRO A 464 -2.06 -26.87 -37.87
CA PRO A 464 -3.23 -27.40 -37.18
C PRO A 464 -2.80 -27.93 -35.79
N ILE A 465 -3.48 -27.48 -34.75
CA ILE A 465 -3.23 -27.87 -33.36
C ILE A 465 -4.43 -28.66 -32.86
N TYR A 466 -4.19 -29.88 -32.39
CA TYR A 466 -5.19 -30.72 -31.74
C TYR A 466 -4.78 -30.89 -30.29
N SER A 467 -5.69 -30.59 -29.37
CA SER A 467 -5.47 -30.83 -27.94
C SER A 467 -6.69 -31.47 -27.30
N MET A 468 -6.47 -32.23 -26.25
CA MET A 468 -7.54 -32.83 -25.47
C MET A 468 -7.12 -32.92 -24.01
N SER A 469 -7.84 -32.22 -23.15
CA SER A 469 -7.77 -32.45 -21.70
C SER A 469 -8.90 -33.37 -21.26
N ALA A 470 -8.62 -34.22 -20.28
CA ALA A 470 -9.65 -34.91 -19.51
C ALA A 470 -9.21 -35.05 -18.05
N SER A 471 -10.11 -34.75 -17.13
CA SER A 471 -9.86 -34.83 -15.69
C SER A 471 -10.99 -35.56 -14.98
N LEU A 472 -10.63 -36.27 -13.93
CA LEU A 472 -11.57 -36.95 -13.03
C LEU A 472 -11.49 -36.34 -11.64
N ALA A 473 -12.61 -36.32 -10.91
CA ALA A 473 -12.65 -35.94 -9.50
C ALA A 473 -13.13 -37.10 -8.63
N PHE A 474 -12.34 -37.44 -7.62
CA PHE A 474 -12.69 -38.45 -6.62
C PHE A 474 -12.53 -37.87 -5.22
N GLU A 475 -13.58 -37.93 -4.41
CA GLU A 475 -13.53 -37.48 -3.01
C GLU A 475 -13.60 -38.66 -2.04
N ARG A 476 -12.89 -38.53 -0.92
CA ARG A 476 -13.08 -39.40 0.24
C ARG A 476 -12.90 -38.63 1.54
N ASN A 477 -13.80 -38.87 2.47
CA ASN A 477 -13.65 -38.42 3.86
C ASN A 477 -12.58 -39.28 4.55
N MET A 478 -11.75 -38.65 5.36
CA MET A 478 -10.73 -39.29 6.19
C MET A 478 -10.55 -38.54 7.50
N ARG A 479 -9.82 -39.16 8.44
CA ARG A 479 -9.48 -38.55 9.71
C ARG A 479 -8.02 -38.84 10.04
N ILE A 480 -7.25 -37.79 10.33
CA ILE A 480 -5.85 -37.89 10.73
C ILE A 480 -5.73 -37.33 12.15
N GLY A 481 -5.61 -38.23 13.13
CA GLY A 481 -5.74 -37.87 14.55
C GLY A 481 -7.16 -37.38 14.86
N ASP A 482 -7.27 -36.14 15.34
CA ASP A 482 -8.53 -35.47 15.65
C ASP A 482 -9.00 -34.51 14.54
N VAL A 483 -8.27 -34.44 13.42
CA VAL A 483 -8.64 -33.59 12.27
C VAL A 483 -9.41 -34.41 11.24
N GLU A 484 -10.66 -34.01 11.00
CA GLU A 484 -11.50 -34.51 9.91
C GLU A 484 -11.13 -33.78 8.61
N LEU A 485 -10.84 -34.53 7.55
CA LEU A 485 -10.40 -34.01 6.27
C LEU A 485 -11.18 -34.66 5.12
N THR A 486 -11.48 -33.87 4.09
CA THR A 486 -11.90 -34.38 2.78
C THR A 486 -10.66 -34.42 1.88
N GLN A 487 -10.30 -35.60 1.37
CA GLN A 487 -9.26 -35.71 0.35
C GLN A 487 -9.92 -35.76 -1.03
N THR A 488 -9.56 -34.80 -1.88
CA THR A 488 -9.96 -34.74 -3.29
C THR A 488 -8.77 -35.14 -4.15
N LEU A 489 -8.93 -36.21 -4.93
CA LEU A 489 -7.95 -36.72 -5.88
C LEU A 489 -8.39 -36.34 -7.29
N LEU A 490 -7.51 -35.65 -8.01
CA LEU A 490 -7.73 -35.12 -9.35
C LEU A 490 -6.72 -35.71 -10.35
N PRO A 491 -6.95 -36.92 -10.89
CA PRO A 491 -6.22 -37.42 -12.06
C PRO A 491 -6.59 -36.59 -13.29
N GLN A 492 -5.60 -36.26 -14.11
CA GLN A 492 -5.78 -35.55 -15.37
C GLN A 492 -4.85 -36.09 -16.46
N ILE A 493 -5.33 -36.09 -17.69
CA ILE A 493 -4.55 -36.34 -18.89
C ILE A 493 -4.69 -35.13 -19.83
N PHE A 494 -3.61 -34.85 -20.56
CA PHE A 494 -3.58 -33.84 -21.60
C PHE A 494 -2.79 -34.37 -22.79
N TYR A 495 -3.46 -34.54 -23.91
CA TYR A 495 -2.82 -34.89 -25.18
C TYR A 495 -2.72 -33.64 -26.04
N VAL A 496 -1.59 -33.48 -26.74
CA VAL A 496 -1.41 -32.45 -27.76
C VAL A 496 -0.67 -33.02 -28.97
N HIS A 497 -1.20 -32.71 -30.15
CA HIS A 497 -0.59 -33.00 -31.44
C HIS A 497 -0.44 -31.71 -32.27
N VAL A 498 0.79 -31.46 -32.71
CA VAL A 498 1.16 -30.36 -33.61
C VAL A 498 2.18 -30.94 -34.62
N PRO A 499 1.91 -30.90 -35.93
CA PRO A 499 2.83 -31.47 -36.91
C PRO A 499 4.14 -30.68 -36.95
N PHE A 500 5.21 -31.35 -37.37
CA PHE A 500 6.50 -30.69 -37.61
C PHE A 500 6.45 -29.79 -38.86
N GLU A 501 6.96 -28.57 -38.71
CA GLU A 501 7.21 -27.60 -39.77
C GLU A 501 8.55 -26.93 -39.49
N ASP A 502 9.40 -26.76 -40.51
CA ASP A 502 10.72 -26.14 -40.34
C ASP A 502 10.57 -24.63 -40.15
N GLN A 503 10.99 -24.15 -38.98
CA GLN A 503 10.88 -22.76 -38.56
C GLN A 503 12.28 -22.09 -38.45
N SER A 504 13.29 -22.66 -39.11
CA SER A 504 14.67 -22.18 -39.04
C SER A 504 14.85 -20.78 -39.67
N ASP A 505 14.16 -20.52 -40.78
CA ASP A 505 14.24 -19.25 -41.52
C ASP A 505 13.29 -18.15 -40.99
N LEU A 506 12.30 -18.52 -40.17
CA LEU A 506 11.40 -17.55 -39.52
C LEU A 506 12.17 -16.66 -38.53
N PRO A 507 11.86 -15.36 -38.43
CA PRO A 507 12.51 -14.45 -37.49
C PRO A 507 12.23 -14.84 -36.03
N LEU A 508 12.95 -14.19 -35.08
CA LEU A 508 12.80 -14.43 -33.64
C LEU A 508 12.77 -13.09 -32.89
N PHE A 509 11.57 -12.70 -32.44
CA PHE A 509 11.28 -11.42 -31.81
C PHE A 509 10.93 -11.57 -30.32
N ASP A 510 9.90 -12.35 -30.00
CA ASP A 510 9.28 -12.44 -28.67
C ASP A 510 9.25 -13.86 -28.07
N SER A 511 9.79 -14.84 -28.81
CA SER A 511 9.74 -16.24 -28.40
C SER A 511 11.00 -16.71 -27.67
N GLY A 512 10.79 -17.34 -26.52
CA GLY A 512 11.81 -18.01 -25.73
C GLY A 512 11.26 -19.30 -25.13
N LEU A 513 12.13 -20.26 -24.84
CA LEU A 513 11.72 -21.53 -24.23
C LEU A 513 11.30 -21.31 -22.78
N SER A 514 10.05 -21.67 -22.45
CA SER A 514 9.54 -21.56 -21.08
C SER A 514 10.26 -22.54 -20.15
N SER A 515 10.52 -22.12 -18.91
CA SER A 515 11.06 -23.02 -17.89
C SER A 515 10.06 -24.12 -17.54
N PHE A 516 10.54 -25.37 -17.43
CA PHE A 516 9.69 -26.50 -17.10
C PHE A 516 9.03 -26.31 -15.73
N SER A 517 7.69 -26.40 -15.69
CA SER A 517 6.87 -26.21 -14.49
C SER A 517 5.58 -27.02 -14.57
N LEU A 518 4.89 -27.20 -13.44
CA LEU A 518 3.58 -27.86 -13.39
C LEU A 518 2.50 -27.12 -14.20
N SER A 519 2.64 -25.81 -14.43
CA SER A 519 1.74 -25.07 -15.31
C SER A 519 2.07 -25.33 -16.79
N GLN A 520 3.35 -25.41 -17.14
CA GLN A 520 3.79 -25.64 -18.53
C GLN A 520 3.55 -27.09 -19.01
N ILE A 521 3.52 -28.07 -18.10
CA ILE A 521 3.38 -29.48 -18.52
C ILE A 521 2.01 -29.80 -19.15
N PHE A 522 1.02 -28.91 -19.01
CA PHE A 522 -0.31 -29.01 -19.63
C PHE A 522 -0.56 -27.95 -20.73
N SER A 523 0.48 -27.30 -21.27
CA SER A 523 0.34 -26.32 -22.37
C SER A 523 0.48 -26.93 -23.76
N GLU A 524 -0.20 -26.34 -24.75
CA GLU A 524 -0.07 -26.69 -26.18
C GLU A 524 1.32 -26.33 -26.74
N ASN A 525 1.80 -25.11 -26.42
CA ASN A 525 3.12 -24.62 -26.81
C ASN A 525 4.06 -24.53 -25.58
N ILE A 526 5.35 -24.84 -25.77
CA ILE A 526 6.41 -24.66 -24.75
C ILE A 526 7.13 -23.32 -24.86
N PHE A 527 7.01 -22.61 -25.99
CA PHE A 527 7.59 -21.29 -26.18
C PHE A 527 6.65 -20.18 -25.70
N SER A 528 7.22 -19.04 -25.27
CA SER A 528 6.51 -17.77 -25.18
C SER A 528 6.29 -17.18 -26.59
N GLY A 529 5.43 -16.17 -26.69
CA GLY A 529 5.28 -15.40 -27.93
C GLY A 529 4.63 -16.22 -29.06
N GLY A 530 4.91 -15.80 -30.31
CA GLY A 530 4.31 -16.39 -31.51
C GLY A 530 5.29 -16.85 -32.58
N ASP A 531 6.59 -16.60 -32.43
CA ASP A 531 7.60 -16.94 -33.43
C ASP A 531 7.98 -18.40 -33.49
N ARG A 532 7.83 -19.14 -32.38
CA ARG A 532 8.07 -20.59 -32.35
C ARG A 532 6.89 -21.32 -31.73
N ILE A 533 6.40 -22.32 -32.45
CA ILE A 533 5.46 -23.33 -31.97
C ILE A 533 6.21 -24.66 -32.03
N ASN A 534 6.26 -25.42 -30.93
CA ASN A 534 6.89 -26.74 -30.97
C ASN A 534 6.04 -27.74 -31.78
N ASP A 535 6.71 -28.65 -32.47
CA ASP A 535 6.14 -29.93 -32.84
C ASP A 535 5.74 -30.72 -31.59
N ALA A 536 4.67 -31.51 -31.70
CA ALA A 536 4.17 -32.31 -30.61
C ALA A 536 3.51 -33.60 -31.11
N ASP A 537 3.92 -34.72 -30.54
CA ASP A 537 3.05 -35.86 -30.29
C ASP A 537 3.27 -36.26 -28.82
N GLN A 538 2.46 -35.68 -27.93
CA GLN A 538 2.78 -35.64 -26.50
C GLN A 538 1.55 -35.96 -25.65
N LEU A 539 1.73 -36.88 -24.70
CA LEU A 539 0.73 -37.21 -23.67
C LEU A 539 1.28 -36.85 -22.29
N THR A 540 0.70 -35.85 -21.63
CA THR A 540 0.92 -35.60 -20.21
C THR A 540 -0.11 -36.37 -19.39
N VAL A 541 0.37 -37.08 -18.35
CA VAL A 541 -0.46 -37.67 -17.30
C VAL A 541 -0.07 -37.02 -15.97
N GLY A 542 -1.05 -36.59 -15.19
CA GLY A 542 -0.82 -36.03 -13.87
C GLY A 542 -1.90 -36.41 -12.87
N VAL A 543 -1.57 -36.22 -11.60
CA VAL A 543 -2.49 -36.41 -10.47
C VAL A 543 -2.20 -35.34 -9.43
N SER A 544 -3.26 -34.65 -9.00
CA SER A 544 -3.22 -33.79 -7.81
C SER A 544 -4.00 -34.46 -6.68
N SER A 545 -3.53 -34.28 -5.45
CA SER A 545 -4.23 -34.69 -4.24
C SER A 545 -4.28 -33.50 -3.29
N GLN A 546 -5.49 -33.04 -3.01
CA GLN A 546 -5.78 -31.95 -2.07
C GLN A 546 -6.40 -32.53 -0.79
N PHE A 547 -6.10 -31.91 0.34
CA PHE A 547 -6.63 -32.28 1.65
C PHE A 547 -7.28 -31.05 2.26
N LEU A 548 -8.61 -31.03 2.28
CA LEU A 548 -9.44 -29.94 2.76
C LEU A 548 -9.90 -30.23 4.18
N ASP A 549 -9.94 -29.20 5.03
CA ASP A 549 -10.55 -29.28 6.35
C ASP A 549 -12.06 -29.50 6.25
N ALA A 550 -12.59 -30.59 6.81
CA ALA A 550 -13.97 -31.01 6.56
C ALA A 550 -15.05 -30.05 7.08
N LYS A 551 -14.69 -29.08 7.95
CA LYS A 551 -15.63 -28.10 8.53
C LYS A 551 -15.50 -26.73 7.89
N SER A 552 -14.29 -26.33 7.53
CA SER A 552 -14.00 -24.98 7.01
C SER A 552 -13.71 -24.93 5.50
N GLY A 553 -13.54 -26.09 4.83
CA GLY A 553 -13.17 -26.18 3.41
C GLY A 553 -11.72 -25.74 3.10
N VAL A 554 -10.95 -25.33 4.12
CA VAL A 554 -9.60 -24.79 3.93
C VAL A 554 -8.63 -25.88 3.46
N GLU A 555 -7.93 -25.64 2.35
CA GLU A 555 -6.86 -26.52 1.89
C GLU A 555 -5.71 -26.52 2.91
N ARG A 556 -5.46 -27.68 3.54
CA ARG A 556 -4.38 -27.92 4.50
C ARG A 556 -3.09 -28.37 3.82
N PHE A 557 -3.22 -29.11 2.72
CA PHE A 557 -2.09 -29.68 1.97
C PHE A 557 -2.51 -30.00 0.54
N LYS A 558 -1.60 -29.78 -0.41
CA LYS A 558 -1.73 -30.19 -1.80
C LYS A 558 -0.41 -30.76 -2.31
N ILE A 559 -0.50 -31.87 -3.03
CA ILE A 559 0.62 -32.45 -3.77
C ILE A 559 0.17 -32.74 -5.20
N THR A 560 1.02 -32.42 -6.17
CA THR A 560 0.79 -32.71 -7.60
C THR A 560 2.03 -33.38 -8.17
N ALA A 561 1.81 -34.47 -8.90
CA ALA A 561 2.83 -35.14 -9.70
C ALA A 561 2.33 -35.23 -11.15
N ALA A 562 3.20 -34.95 -12.11
CA ALA A 562 2.87 -35.06 -13.53
C ALA A 562 4.10 -35.47 -14.33
N GLN A 563 3.87 -36.22 -15.40
CA GLN A 563 4.88 -36.69 -16.34
C GLN A 563 4.37 -36.52 -17.77
N ARG A 564 5.24 -36.04 -18.66
CA ARG A 564 4.98 -35.94 -20.09
C ARG A 564 5.72 -37.06 -20.81
N PHE A 565 5.01 -37.73 -21.70
CA PHE A 565 5.52 -38.72 -22.63
C PHE A 565 5.55 -38.10 -24.03
N HIS A 566 6.62 -38.36 -24.77
CA HIS A 566 6.84 -37.93 -26.14
C HIS A 566 6.94 -39.19 -27.01
N PHE A 567 6.30 -39.19 -28.19
CA PHE A 567 6.24 -40.34 -29.10
C PHE A 567 7.20 -40.22 -30.29
#